data_AF-A0A8T4P733-F1
#
_entry.id   AF-A0A8T4P733-F1
#
_cell.length_a   1.000
_cell.length_b   1.000
_cell.length_c   1.000
_cell.angle_alpha   90.00
_cell.angle_beta   90.00
_cell.angle_gamma   90.00
#
_symmetry.space_group_name_H-M   'P 1'
#
loop_
_entity.id
_entity.type
_entity.pdbx_description
1 polymer ?
#
loop_
_entity_poly.entity_id
_entity_poly.type
_entity_poly.pdbx_seq_one_letter_code
_entity_poly.pdbx_strand_id
1 'polypeptide(L)'
;MAEYPNPVIGHRYSYKDNNIRRITNIIKREIECDGPDIGSLVLEDRFAKYRSMCWKISKYIDSFKIEYNKEDVEARVGIFSIWLKVVDDEMEKSDKNVGKDILNRLQDPSPRFDEETKGSPSKFLTEILKKQIKPGIYGAVLTGFYALYTSVVDNDNSTNMDDYISSRRKSGELTANIIYQLIEPDLRGNLNKFKKFLMQLGGVGNLVDSCLDIKKDISNGAFKFIPSALDVAKLYTKTSMEGIKMFIEYPTFSFKFFRSIIKNIKYLRQLA
;
A
#
# COMPACT_ATOMS: atom_id res chain seq x y z
N MET A 1 11.81 49.43 -11.75
CA MET A 1 10.74 48.42 -11.78
C MET A 1 11.02 47.51 -12.96
N ALA A 2 11.66 46.38 -12.70
CA ALA A 2 11.97 45.40 -13.74
C ALA A 2 10.90 44.31 -13.70
N GLU A 3 10.08 44.26 -14.76
CA GLU A 3 9.16 43.16 -15.03
C GLU A 3 9.98 41.91 -15.33
N TYR A 4 9.85 40.89 -14.48
CA TYR A 4 10.39 39.57 -14.78
C TYR A 4 9.49 38.90 -15.82
N PRO A 5 10.05 38.36 -16.92
CA PRO A 5 9.26 37.67 -17.92
C PRO A 5 8.72 36.37 -17.32
N ASN A 6 7.43 36.19 -17.48
CA ASN A 6 6.67 35.00 -17.19
C ASN A 6 7.29 33.81 -17.96
N PRO A 7 7.85 32.78 -17.31
CA PRO A 7 8.34 31.63 -18.04
C PRO A 7 7.12 30.82 -18.51
N VAL A 8 6.85 30.91 -19.80
CA VAL A 8 5.99 29.98 -20.53
C VAL A 8 6.65 28.60 -20.44
N ILE A 9 6.33 27.85 -19.39
CA ILE A 9 6.72 26.45 -19.26
C ILE A 9 5.71 25.62 -20.07
N GLY A 10 5.96 25.58 -21.37
CA GLY A 10 5.47 24.52 -22.25
C GLY A 10 6.22 23.23 -21.96
N HIS A 11 5.81 22.49 -20.92
CA HIS A 11 6.28 21.13 -20.70
C HIS A 11 5.10 20.19 -20.50
N ARG A 12 5.13 19.12 -21.30
CA ARG A 12 4.21 17.97 -21.29
C ARG A 12 3.72 17.66 -19.87
N TYR A 13 2.47 18.02 -19.55
CA TYR A 13 1.78 17.49 -18.39
C TYR A 13 1.75 15.96 -18.52
N SER A 14 2.62 15.30 -17.78
CA SER A 14 2.71 13.85 -17.85
C SER A 14 1.50 13.30 -17.11
N TYR A 15 1.03 12.12 -17.49
CA TYR A 15 -0.05 11.39 -16.80
C TYR A 15 0.14 11.29 -15.26
N LYS A 16 1.37 11.51 -14.76
CA LYS A 16 1.68 11.60 -13.32
C LYS A 16 1.04 12.82 -12.64
N ASP A 17 0.93 13.96 -13.32
CA ASP A 17 0.48 15.23 -12.70
C ASP A 17 -1.03 15.21 -12.41
N ASN A 18 -1.81 14.55 -13.27
CA ASN A 18 -3.25 14.42 -13.07
C ASN A 18 -3.61 13.51 -11.87
N ASN A 19 -2.86 12.43 -11.66
CA ASN A 19 -3.11 11.52 -10.52
C ASN A 19 -2.75 12.19 -9.19
N ILE A 20 -1.64 12.93 -9.18
CA ILE A 20 -1.23 13.74 -8.04
C ILE A 20 -2.32 14.74 -7.70
N ARG A 21 -2.74 15.57 -8.67
CA ARG A 21 -3.78 16.57 -8.47
C ARG A 21 -5.09 15.96 -7.96
N ARG A 22 -5.46 14.77 -8.46
CA ARG A 22 -6.70 14.09 -8.06
C ARG A 22 -6.68 13.59 -6.62
N ILE A 23 -5.62 12.88 -6.20
CA ILE A 23 -5.48 12.47 -4.79
C ILE A 23 -5.35 13.66 -3.86
N THR A 24 -4.55 14.66 -4.24
CA THR A 24 -4.43 15.89 -3.45
C THR A 24 -5.78 16.59 -3.33
N ASN A 25 -6.61 16.61 -4.37
CA ASN A 25 -7.96 17.17 -4.31
C ASN A 25 -8.91 16.33 -3.45
N ILE A 26 -8.84 15.01 -3.54
CA ILE A 26 -9.60 14.10 -2.66
C ILE A 26 -9.26 14.41 -1.20
N ILE A 27 -7.96 14.39 -0.86
CA ILE A 27 -7.50 14.65 0.50
C ILE A 27 -7.90 16.06 0.95
N LYS A 28 -7.73 17.08 0.10
CA LYS A 28 -8.13 18.46 0.42
C LYS A 28 -9.63 18.61 0.66
N ARG A 29 -10.48 17.84 -0.02
CA ARG A 29 -11.94 17.86 0.22
C ARG A 29 -12.32 17.25 1.57
N GLU A 30 -11.53 16.31 2.06
CA GLU A 30 -11.77 15.63 3.35
C GLU A 30 -11.21 16.41 4.55
N ILE A 31 -10.31 17.37 4.31
CA ILE A 31 -9.70 18.24 5.31
C ILE A 31 -10.58 19.47 5.52
N GLU A 32 -11.32 19.47 6.62
CA GLU A 32 -12.19 20.58 7.04
C GLU A 32 -11.63 21.34 8.25
N CYS A 33 -10.44 20.97 8.73
CA CYS A 33 -9.84 21.49 9.96
C CYS A 33 -8.35 21.77 9.79
N ASP A 34 -7.82 22.60 10.69
CA ASP A 34 -6.37 22.85 10.78
C ASP A 34 -5.63 21.54 11.10
N GLY A 35 -4.53 21.29 10.38
CA GLY A 35 -3.75 20.08 10.53
C GLY A 35 -2.43 20.13 9.76
N PRO A 36 -1.66 19.03 9.78
CA PRO A 36 -0.42 18.92 9.01
C PRO A 36 -0.65 19.17 7.51
N ASP A 37 0.34 19.73 6.82
CA ASP A 37 0.29 19.91 5.37
C ASP A 37 0.43 18.57 4.62
N ILE A 38 -0.65 17.80 4.62
CA ILE A 38 -0.75 16.53 3.88
C ILE A 38 -0.63 16.79 2.37
N GLY A 39 -1.06 17.97 1.90
CA GLY A 39 -0.97 18.34 0.50
C GLY A 39 0.46 18.27 -0.01
N SER A 40 1.38 18.93 0.68
CA SER A 40 2.81 18.90 0.35
C SER A 40 3.45 17.54 0.63
N LEU A 41 3.09 16.88 1.73
CA LEU A 41 3.58 15.55 2.08
C LEU A 41 3.35 14.55 0.94
N VAL A 42 2.13 14.56 0.38
CA VAL A 42 1.75 13.66 -0.71
C VAL A 42 2.52 13.94 -1.99
N LEU A 43 3.12 15.12 -2.20
CA LEU A 43 3.90 15.42 -3.40
C LEU A 43 5.29 14.78 -3.38
N GLU A 44 5.84 14.46 -2.21
CA GLU A 44 7.18 13.89 -2.09
C GLU A 44 7.34 12.60 -2.91
N ASP A 45 8.52 12.38 -3.50
CA ASP A 45 8.78 11.23 -4.38
C ASP A 45 8.54 9.87 -3.71
N ARG A 46 8.73 9.78 -2.39
CA ARG A 46 8.47 8.56 -1.62
C ARG A 46 7.02 8.08 -1.71
N PHE A 47 6.06 8.99 -1.95
CA PHE A 47 4.65 8.64 -2.10
C PHE A 47 4.26 8.25 -3.53
N ALA A 48 5.16 8.33 -4.52
CA ALA A 48 4.82 8.13 -5.93
C ALA A 48 4.14 6.78 -6.22
N LYS A 49 4.61 5.70 -5.58
CA LYS A 49 4.01 4.36 -5.72
C LYS A 49 2.58 4.33 -5.15
N TYR A 50 2.37 4.93 -3.98
CA TYR A 50 1.10 4.95 -3.24
C TYR A 50 0.05 5.83 -3.91
N ARG A 51 0.47 6.99 -4.45
CA ARG A 51 -0.40 7.86 -5.27
C ARG A 51 -0.98 7.16 -6.50
N SER A 52 -0.28 6.16 -7.04
CA SER A 52 -0.74 5.44 -8.22
C SER A 52 -1.71 4.29 -7.91
N MET A 53 -1.92 3.95 -6.62
CA MET A 53 -2.61 2.73 -6.23
C MET A 53 -4.10 2.76 -6.59
N CYS A 54 -4.81 3.84 -6.31
CA CYS A 54 -6.24 3.98 -6.63
C CYS A 54 -6.53 3.66 -8.10
N TRP A 55 -5.75 4.24 -9.01
CA TRP A 55 -5.87 3.98 -10.44
C TRP A 55 -5.54 2.54 -10.84
N LYS A 56 -4.55 1.90 -10.19
CA LYS A 56 -4.23 0.49 -10.46
C LYS A 56 -5.42 -0.39 -10.09
N ILE A 57 -6.00 -0.15 -8.92
CA ILE A 57 -7.18 -0.87 -8.43
C ILE A 57 -8.37 -0.65 -9.36
N SER A 58 -8.69 0.59 -9.73
CA SER A 58 -9.75 0.89 -10.72
C SER A 58 -9.55 0.12 -12.03
N LYS A 59 -8.32 0.08 -12.56
CA LYS A 59 -8.03 -0.70 -13.77
C LYS A 59 -8.24 -2.20 -13.61
N TYR A 60 -7.98 -2.74 -12.43
CA TYR A 60 -8.27 -4.13 -12.15
C TYR A 60 -9.78 -4.35 -12.12
N ILE A 61 -10.53 -3.51 -11.40
CA ILE A 61 -11.99 -3.57 -11.35
C ILE A 61 -12.61 -3.51 -12.76
N ASP A 62 -12.18 -2.54 -13.59
CA ASP A 62 -12.60 -2.38 -14.99
C ASP A 62 -12.37 -3.68 -15.80
N SER A 63 -11.20 -4.30 -15.63
CA SER A 63 -10.81 -5.51 -16.35
C SER A 63 -11.58 -6.75 -15.87
N PHE A 64 -12.08 -6.75 -14.63
CA PHE A 64 -13.02 -7.75 -14.11
C PHE A 64 -14.47 -7.47 -14.52
N LYS A 65 -14.74 -6.35 -15.21
CA LYS A 65 -16.08 -5.91 -15.60
C LYS A 65 -17.01 -5.77 -14.39
N ILE A 66 -16.47 -5.31 -13.27
CA ILE A 66 -17.23 -5.01 -12.05
C ILE A 66 -17.73 -3.57 -12.16
N GLU A 67 -19.00 -3.34 -11.87
CA GLU A 67 -19.56 -2.00 -11.78
C GLU A 67 -19.20 -1.38 -10.43
N TYR A 68 -18.88 -0.09 -10.42
CA TYR A 68 -18.50 0.61 -9.19
C TYR A 68 -18.65 2.13 -9.31
N ASN A 69 -18.78 2.81 -8.16
CA ASN A 69 -18.55 4.24 -8.10
C ASN A 69 -17.05 4.52 -8.11
N LYS A 70 -16.56 5.03 -9.24
CA LYS A 70 -15.14 5.30 -9.43
C LYS A 70 -14.58 6.34 -8.47
N GLU A 71 -15.34 7.39 -8.15
CA GLU A 71 -14.87 8.45 -7.27
C GLU A 71 -14.71 7.95 -5.85
N ASP A 72 -15.69 7.21 -5.33
CA ASP A 72 -15.66 6.65 -3.97
C ASP A 72 -14.54 5.62 -3.81
N VAL A 73 -14.39 4.71 -4.79
CA VAL A 73 -13.32 3.70 -4.78
C VAL A 73 -11.94 4.38 -4.83
N GLU A 74 -11.75 5.34 -5.72
CA GLU A 74 -10.47 6.03 -5.83
C GLU A 74 -10.14 6.84 -4.58
N ALA A 75 -11.14 7.45 -3.93
CA ALA A 75 -10.97 8.19 -2.68
C ALA A 75 -10.53 7.27 -1.54
N ARG A 76 -11.28 6.19 -1.29
CA ARG A 76 -10.99 5.21 -0.24
C ARG A 76 -9.60 4.59 -0.41
N VAL A 77 -9.28 4.13 -1.62
CA VAL A 77 -7.96 3.52 -1.90
C VAL A 77 -6.85 4.55 -1.83
N GLY A 78 -7.07 5.76 -2.33
CA GLY A 78 -6.09 6.84 -2.30
C GLY A 78 -5.70 7.24 -0.87
N ILE A 79 -6.71 7.54 -0.04
CA ILE A 79 -6.53 7.89 1.38
C ILE A 79 -5.84 6.76 2.13
N PHE A 80 -6.35 5.52 2.00
CA PHE A 80 -5.75 4.35 2.64
C PHE A 80 -4.28 4.16 2.24
N SER A 81 -3.95 4.31 0.96
CA SER A 81 -2.57 4.07 0.48
C SER A 81 -1.60 5.13 1.00
N ILE A 82 -2.03 6.39 1.10
CA ILE A 82 -1.20 7.46 1.69
C ILE A 82 -1.06 7.24 3.19
N TRP A 83 -2.18 6.98 3.90
CA TRP A 83 -2.17 6.67 5.32
C TRP A 83 -1.23 5.50 5.65
N LEU A 84 -1.28 4.42 4.87
CA LEU A 84 -0.45 3.25 5.08
C LEU A 84 1.04 3.61 5.01
N LYS A 85 1.46 4.43 4.03
CA LYS A 85 2.86 4.85 3.94
C LYS A 85 3.27 5.79 5.07
N VAL A 86 2.38 6.68 5.51
CA VAL A 86 2.71 7.58 6.63
C VAL A 86 2.89 6.79 7.92
N VAL A 87 2.01 5.83 8.21
CA VAL A 87 2.13 4.96 9.39
C VAL A 87 3.40 4.11 9.31
N ASP A 88 3.68 3.52 8.15
CA ASP A 88 4.91 2.76 7.88
C ASP A 88 6.18 3.59 8.13
N ASP A 89 6.26 4.80 7.56
CA ASP A 89 7.39 5.72 7.78
C ASP A 89 7.58 6.11 9.25
N GLU A 90 6.49 6.31 10.00
CA GLU A 90 6.57 6.67 11.42
C GLU A 90 6.97 5.48 12.31
N MET A 91 6.48 4.28 11.99
CA MET A 91 6.89 3.04 12.65
C MET A 91 8.38 2.74 12.42
N GLU A 92 8.92 3.06 11.25
CA GLU A 92 10.35 2.91 10.95
C GLU A 92 11.24 3.94 11.69
N LYS A 93 10.76 5.16 11.92
CA LYS A 93 11.57 6.28 12.45
C LYS A 93 11.59 6.40 13.97
N SER A 94 10.50 6.04 14.64
CA SER A 94 10.28 6.45 16.03
C SER A 94 10.20 5.26 16.99
N ASP A 95 9.10 4.50 16.94
CA ASP A 95 8.85 3.29 17.73
C ASP A 95 7.67 2.52 17.12
N LYS A 96 7.69 1.18 17.20
CA LYS A 96 6.58 0.31 16.81
C LYS A 96 5.31 0.56 17.63
N ASN A 97 5.41 1.24 18.76
CA ASN A 97 4.26 1.67 19.54
C ASN A 97 3.32 2.62 18.76
N VAL A 98 3.82 3.33 17.73
CA VAL A 98 2.95 4.10 16.80
C VAL A 98 1.85 3.22 16.22
N GLY A 99 2.15 1.98 15.82
CA GLY A 99 1.13 1.07 15.31
C GLY A 99 0.04 0.73 16.33
N LYS A 100 0.40 0.57 17.61
CA LYS A 100 -0.58 0.36 18.69
C LYS A 100 -1.42 1.60 18.95
N ASP A 101 -0.80 2.77 18.95
CA ASP A 101 -1.50 4.05 19.16
C ASP A 101 -2.52 4.29 18.06
N ILE A 102 -2.15 4.02 16.80
CA ILE A 102 -3.05 4.11 15.65
C ILE A 102 -4.20 3.10 15.77
N LEU A 103 -3.93 1.86 16.18
CA LEU A 103 -4.98 0.86 16.41
C LEU A 103 -5.94 1.26 17.53
N ASN A 104 -5.41 1.76 18.66
CA ASN A 104 -6.23 2.28 19.76
C ASN A 104 -7.11 3.43 19.29
N ARG A 105 -6.55 4.32 18.47
CA ARG A 105 -7.30 5.43 17.89
C ARG A 105 -8.40 4.97 16.94
N LEU A 106 -8.17 3.89 16.19
CA LEU A 106 -9.18 3.25 15.32
C LEU A 106 -10.27 2.50 16.09
N GLN A 107 -10.15 2.26 17.40
CA GLN A 107 -11.22 1.61 18.17
C GLN A 107 -12.50 2.46 18.23
N ASP A 108 -12.34 3.79 18.28
CA ASP A 108 -13.46 4.72 18.17
C ASP A 108 -13.73 5.05 16.69
N PRO A 109 -14.89 4.66 16.13
CA PRO A 109 -15.23 4.94 14.75
C PRO A 109 -15.49 6.43 14.47
N SER A 110 -15.74 7.25 15.50
CA SER A 110 -15.96 8.67 15.32
C SER A 110 -14.64 9.40 15.02
N PRO A 111 -14.58 10.19 13.92
CA PRO A 111 -13.43 11.05 13.66
C PRO A 111 -13.25 12.10 14.76
N ARG A 112 -12.04 12.27 15.26
CA ARG A 112 -11.68 13.24 16.30
C ARG A 112 -10.39 13.98 15.94
N PHE A 113 -10.52 15.23 15.49
CA PHE A 113 -9.38 16.11 15.20
C PHE A 113 -9.00 16.93 16.45
N ASP A 114 -8.24 16.30 17.35
CA ASP A 114 -7.76 16.88 18.61
C ASP A 114 -6.32 17.42 18.50
N GLU A 115 -5.75 17.95 19.59
CA GLU A 115 -4.38 18.48 19.62
C GLU A 115 -3.33 17.45 19.18
N GLU A 116 -3.56 16.15 19.40
CA GLU A 116 -2.63 15.12 18.94
C GLU A 116 -2.59 15.00 17.42
N THR A 117 -3.67 15.34 16.72
CA THR A 117 -3.71 15.29 15.24
C THR A 117 -2.95 16.45 14.61
N LYS A 118 -2.85 17.62 15.26
CA LYS A 118 -2.19 18.79 14.69
C LYS A 118 -0.70 18.58 14.41
N GLY A 119 -0.04 17.78 15.25
CA GLY A 119 1.39 17.50 15.15
C GLY A 119 1.75 16.17 14.49
N SER A 120 0.77 15.32 14.15
CA SER A 120 1.03 13.95 13.71
C SER A 120 0.29 13.63 12.41
N PRO A 121 1.01 13.54 11.27
CA PRO A 121 0.45 13.12 10.00
C PRO A 121 -0.28 11.78 10.06
N SER A 122 0.26 10.77 10.77
CA SER A 122 -0.39 9.46 10.90
C SER A 122 -1.72 9.53 11.66
N LYS A 123 -1.77 10.23 12.80
CA LYS A 123 -3.00 10.41 13.59
C LYS A 123 -4.04 11.20 12.79
N PHE A 124 -3.62 12.29 12.14
CA PHE A 124 -4.51 13.10 11.31
C PHE A 124 -5.11 12.29 10.15
N LEU A 125 -4.29 11.54 9.42
CA LEU A 125 -4.77 10.68 8.33
C LEU A 125 -5.61 9.50 8.83
N THR A 126 -5.41 9.05 10.06
CA THR A 126 -6.27 8.03 10.69
C THR A 126 -7.69 8.53 10.83
N GLU A 127 -7.88 9.78 11.25
CA GLU A 127 -9.22 10.38 11.37
C GLU A 127 -9.89 10.59 10.00
N ILE A 128 -9.12 10.95 8.98
CA ILE A 128 -9.61 10.99 7.60
C ILE A 128 -10.00 9.60 7.14
N LEU A 129 -9.18 8.57 7.42
CA LEU A 129 -9.47 7.19 7.04
C LEU A 129 -10.76 6.68 7.70
N LYS A 130 -11.04 7.03 8.96
CA LYS A 130 -12.31 6.66 9.61
C LYS A 130 -13.53 7.15 8.84
N LYS A 131 -13.51 8.40 8.33
CA LYS A 131 -14.58 8.93 7.46
C LYS A 131 -14.82 8.07 6.22
N GLN A 132 -13.79 7.35 5.75
CA GLN A 132 -13.86 6.49 4.57
C GLN A 132 -14.38 5.08 4.88
N ILE A 133 -14.52 4.67 6.14
CA ILE A 133 -14.99 3.32 6.49
C ILE A 133 -16.51 3.36 6.71
N LYS A 134 -17.28 2.57 5.94
CA LYS A 134 -18.74 2.54 6.15
C LYS A 134 -19.08 1.90 7.50
N PRO A 135 -20.08 2.40 8.25
CA PRO A 135 -20.41 1.89 9.58
C PRO A 135 -20.62 0.37 9.64
N GLY A 136 -21.32 -0.20 8.66
CA GLY A 136 -21.64 -1.63 8.61
C GLY A 136 -20.44 -2.57 8.43
N ILE A 137 -19.27 -2.06 8.03
CA ILE A 137 -18.05 -2.87 7.82
C ILE A 137 -16.92 -2.51 8.79
N TYR A 138 -17.13 -1.55 9.69
CA TYR A 138 -16.06 -0.98 10.51
C TYR A 138 -15.34 -2.03 11.36
N GLY A 139 -16.09 -2.91 12.03
CA GLY A 139 -15.50 -3.98 12.84
C GLY A 139 -14.66 -4.97 12.03
N ALA A 140 -15.06 -5.28 10.79
CA ALA A 140 -14.32 -6.17 9.91
C ALA A 140 -13.01 -5.54 9.41
N VAL A 141 -13.05 -4.23 9.10
CA VAL A 141 -11.87 -3.45 8.72
C VAL A 141 -10.90 -3.30 9.89
N LEU A 142 -11.40 -2.98 11.08
CA LEU A 142 -10.61 -2.89 12.31
C LEU A 142 -9.92 -4.22 12.64
N THR A 143 -10.64 -5.34 12.53
CA THR A 143 -10.04 -6.68 12.68
C THR A 143 -8.93 -6.92 11.65
N GLY A 144 -9.13 -6.46 10.41
CA GLY A 144 -8.11 -6.47 9.37
C GLY A 144 -6.85 -5.68 9.76
N PHE A 145 -7.01 -4.49 10.34
CA PHE A 145 -5.90 -3.68 10.83
C PHE A 145 -5.11 -4.35 11.95
N TYR A 146 -5.79 -4.94 12.94
CA TYR A 146 -5.13 -5.71 14.00
C TYR A 146 -4.33 -6.88 13.41
N ALA A 147 -4.91 -7.65 12.49
CA ALA A 147 -4.22 -8.75 11.86
C ALA A 147 -3.00 -8.27 11.04
N LEU A 148 -3.12 -7.14 10.34
CA LEU A 148 -2.01 -6.56 9.59
C LEU A 148 -0.88 -6.13 10.52
N TYR A 149 -1.20 -5.42 11.61
CA TYR A 149 -0.20 -5.01 12.60
C TYR A 149 0.54 -6.21 13.20
N THR A 150 -0.20 -7.24 13.64
CA THR A 150 0.41 -8.47 14.14
C THR A 150 1.33 -9.10 13.09
N SER A 151 0.89 -9.19 11.84
CA SER A 151 1.72 -9.75 10.76
C SER A 151 2.99 -8.93 10.48
N VAL A 152 2.96 -7.61 10.66
CA VAL A 152 4.15 -6.74 10.55
C VAL A 152 5.10 -6.97 11.73
N VAL A 153 4.56 -7.09 12.96
CA VAL A 153 5.37 -7.41 14.14
C VAL A 153 6.01 -8.79 14.02
N ASP A 154 5.26 -9.79 13.53
CA ASP A 154 5.75 -11.15 13.30
C ASP A 154 6.85 -11.18 12.24
N ASN A 155 6.71 -10.40 11.15
CA ASN A 155 7.74 -10.23 10.13
C ASN A 155 9.07 -9.80 10.77
N ASP A 156 9.06 -8.75 11.61
CA ASP A 156 10.26 -8.26 12.29
C ASP A 156 10.83 -9.24 13.33
N ASN A 157 10.04 -10.22 13.73
CA ASN A 157 10.42 -11.28 14.67
C ASN A 157 10.81 -12.59 13.95
N SER A 158 10.82 -12.61 12.62
CA SER A 158 11.16 -13.81 11.85
C SER A 158 12.56 -14.31 12.19
N THR A 159 12.67 -15.60 12.49
CA THR A 159 13.95 -16.23 12.91
C THR A 159 14.66 -16.95 11.78
N ASN A 160 14.00 -17.12 10.64
CA ASN A 160 14.53 -17.74 9.44
C ASN A 160 13.80 -17.20 8.20
N MET A 161 14.29 -17.55 7.01
CA MET A 161 13.75 -17.08 5.74
C MET A 161 12.34 -17.61 5.44
N ASP A 162 11.96 -18.79 5.93
CA ASP A 162 10.63 -19.35 5.69
C ASP A 162 9.56 -18.55 6.47
N ASP A 163 9.84 -18.24 7.74
CA ASP A 163 9.01 -17.36 8.56
C ASP A 163 8.88 -15.97 7.91
N TYR A 164 10.01 -15.42 7.44
CA TYR A 164 10.03 -14.12 6.76
C TYR A 164 9.16 -14.12 5.50
N ILE A 165 9.33 -15.10 4.60
CA ILE A 165 8.53 -15.22 3.38
C ILE A 165 7.04 -15.34 3.72
N SER A 166 6.70 -16.18 4.70
CA SER A 166 5.32 -16.39 5.13
C SER A 166 4.69 -15.08 5.65
N SER A 167 5.38 -14.39 6.56
CA SER A 167 4.93 -13.14 7.17
C SER A 167 4.81 -12.00 6.16
N ARG A 168 5.78 -11.88 5.23
CA ARG A 168 5.72 -10.88 4.13
C ARG A 168 4.55 -11.16 3.20
N ARG A 169 4.33 -12.42 2.79
CA ARG A 169 3.17 -12.79 1.97
C ARG A 169 1.87 -12.46 2.70
N LYS A 170 1.76 -12.84 3.97
CA LYS A 170 0.56 -12.61 4.78
C LYS A 170 0.23 -11.12 4.94
N SER A 171 1.24 -10.29 5.22
CA SER A 171 1.09 -8.83 5.31
C SER A 171 0.54 -8.22 4.03
N GLY A 172 1.05 -8.68 2.87
CA GLY A 172 0.55 -8.24 1.56
C GLY A 172 -0.89 -8.67 1.30
N GLU A 173 -1.25 -9.91 1.63
CA GLU A 173 -2.63 -10.43 1.52
C GLU A 173 -3.61 -9.65 2.40
N LEU A 174 -3.22 -9.36 3.66
CA LEU A 174 -4.03 -8.60 4.61
C LEU A 174 -4.24 -7.16 4.14
N THR A 175 -3.18 -6.51 3.66
CA THR A 175 -3.27 -5.15 3.09
C THR A 175 -4.27 -5.12 1.93
N ALA A 176 -4.16 -6.08 1.00
CA ALA A 176 -5.09 -6.21 -0.12
C ALA A 176 -6.52 -6.53 0.32
N ASN A 177 -6.69 -7.34 1.37
CA ASN A 177 -8.01 -7.64 1.93
C ASN A 177 -8.65 -6.40 2.57
N ILE A 178 -7.89 -5.56 3.27
CA ILE A 178 -8.41 -4.29 3.81
C ILE A 178 -8.82 -3.36 2.66
N ILE A 179 -7.99 -3.23 1.62
CA ILE A 179 -8.35 -2.47 0.41
C ILE A 179 -9.68 -2.98 -0.15
N TYR A 180 -9.84 -4.30 -0.31
CA TYR A 180 -11.07 -4.91 -0.78
C TYR A 180 -12.26 -4.57 0.14
N GLN A 181 -12.13 -4.74 1.45
CA GLN A 181 -13.19 -4.45 2.41
C GLN A 181 -13.64 -2.99 2.35
N LEU A 182 -12.69 -2.05 2.19
CA LEU A 182 -13.01 -0.63 2.09
C LEU A 182 -13.89 -0.32 0.87
N ILE A 183 -13.69 -1.00 -0.26
CA ILE A 183 -14.34 -0.69 -1.53
C ILE A 183 -15.50 -1.64 -1.88
N GLU A 184 -15.56 -2.83 -1.28
CA GLU A 184 -16.57 -3.87 -1.54
C GLU A 184 -18.01 -3.34 -1.52
N PRO A 185 -18.41 -2.46 -0.57
CA PRO A 185 -19.76 -1.92 -0.56
C PRO A 185 -20.13 -1.07 -1.78
N ASP A 186 -19.16 -0.68 -2.61
CA ASP A 186 -19.35 0.11 -3.82
C ASP A 186 -19.22 -0.74 -5.10
N LEU A 187 -19.00 -2.05 -4.98
CA LEU A 187 -18.83 -2.96 -6.12
C LEU A 187 -20.10 -3.76 -6.42
N ARG A 188 -20.36 -4.04 -7.70
CA ARG A 188 -21.43 -4.95 -8.14
C ARG A 188 -20.92 -5.94 -9.19
N GLY A 189 -21.36 -7.20 -9.10
CA GLY A 189 -21.01 -8.27 -10.04
C GLY A 189 -20.28 -9.45 -9.38
N ASN A 190 -19.38 -10.11 -10.09
CA ASN A 190 -18.65 -11.28 -9.60
C ASN A 190 -17.45 -10.88 -8.71
N LEU A 191 -17.74 -10.58 -7.45
CA LEU A 191 -16.76 -10.03 -6.50
C LEU A 191 -15.76 -11.09 -5.99
N ASN A 192 -16.17 -12.35 -5.88
CA ASN A 192 -15.35 -13.42 -5.32
C ASN A 192 -14.04 -13.64 -6.09
N LYS A 193 -14.11 -13.62 -7.43
CA LYS A 193 -12.91 -13.78 -8.26
C LYS A 193 -11.96 -12.58 -8.13
N PHE A 194 -12.51 -11.37 -8.07
CA PHE A 194 -11.74 -10.15 -7.88
C PHE A 194 -11.07 -10.09 -6.49
N LYS A 195 -11.79 -10.46 -5.43
CA LYS A 195 -11.22 -10.57 -4.07
C LYS A 195 -10.01 -11.51 -4.04
N LYS A 196 -10.17 -12.72 -4.59
CA LYS A 196 -9.09 -13.72 -4.66
C LYS A 196 -7.88 -13.18 -5.42
N PHE A 197 -8.11 -12.58 -6.58
CA PHE A 197 -7.06 -11.92 -7.36
C PHE A 197 -6.33 -10.85 -6.54
N LEU A 198 -7.07 -9.95 -5.88
CA LEU A 198 -6.46 -8.83 -5.17
C LEU A 198 -5.60 -9.31 -4.00
N MET A 199 -6.08 -10.28 -3.22
CA MET A 199 -5.31 -10.88 -2.13
C MET A 199 -4.03 -11.55 -2.63
N GLN A 200 -4.11 -12.36 -3.70
CA GLN A 200 -2.93 -12.97 -4.31
C GLN A 200 -1.94 -11.90 -4.80
N LEU A 201 -2.44 -10.86 -5.48
CA LEU A 201 -1.63 -9.76 -5.97
C LEU A 201 -0.91 -9.02 -4.84
N GLY A 202 -1.59 -8.78 -3.72
CA GLY A 202 -1.01 -8.17 -2.53
C GLY A 202 0.12 -9.02 -1.94
N GLY A 203 -0.13 -10.32 -1.75
CA GLY A 203 0.87 -11.25 -1.22
C GLY A 203 2.12 -11.35 -2.11
N VAL A 204 1.94 -11.55 -3.41
CA VAL A 204 3.07 -11.61 -4.36
C VAL A 204 3.76 -10.25 -4.48
N GLY A 205 3.01 -9.15 -4.46
CA GLY A 205 3.56 -7.79 -4.49
C GLY A 205 4.55 -7.54 -3.35
N ASN A 206 4.22 -7.97 -2.14
CA ASN A 206 5.08 -7.79 -0.97
C ASN A 206 6.33 -8.68 -1.01
N LEU A 207 6.23 -9.88 -1.58
CA LEU A 207 7.39 -10.74 -1.85
C LEU A 207 8.31 -10.13 -2.92
N VAL A 208 7.75 -9.56 -3.99
CA VAL A 208 8.54 -8.85 -5.01
C VAL A 208 9.30 -7.68 -4.42
N ASP A 209 8.66 -6.90 -3.55
CA ASP A 209 9.31 -5.79 -2.83
C ASP A 209 10.49 -6.31 -1.99
N SER A 210 10.27 -7.40 -1.24
CA SER A 210 11.32 -8.08 -0.46
C SER A 210 12.50 -8.53 -1.33
N CYS A 211 12.24 -9.05 -2.54
CA CYS A 211 13.30 -9.42 -3.49
C CYS A 211 14.10 -8.21 -4.02
N LEU A 212 13.47 -7.03 -4.12
CA LEU A 212 14.14 -5.82 -4.59
C LEU A 212 14.99 -5.20 -3.49
N ASP A 213 14.52 -5.27 -2.25
CA ASP A 213 15.16 -4.62 -1.10
C ASP A 213 16.10 -5.55 -0.32
N ILE A 214 16.11 -6.87 -0.58
CA ILE A 214 16.89 -7.87 0.18
C ILE A 214 18.36 -7.47 0.43
N LYS A 215 19.04 -6.88 -0.57
CA LYS A 215 20.45 -6.45 -0.40
C LYS A 215 20.57 -5.31 0.60
N LYS A 216 19.66 -4.34 0.52
CA LYS A 216 19.61 -3.19 1.42
C LYS A 216 19.20 -3.64 2.83
N ASP A 217 18.24 -4.55 2.92
CA ASP A 217 17.74 -5.09 4.19
C ASP A 217 18.84 -5.88 4.92
N ILE A 218 19.62 -6.69 4.18
CA ILE A 218 20.80 -7.37 4.74
C ILE A 218 21.84 -6.33 5.21
N SER A 219 22.17 -5.32 4.38
CA SER A 219 23.18 -4.32 4.76
C SER A 219 22.78 -3.47 5.96
N ASN A 220 21.48 -3.28 6.18
CA ASN A 220 20.93 -2.51 7.28
C ASN A 220 20.68 -3.36 8.54
N GLY A 221 20.94 -4.67 8.51
CA GLY A 221 20.66 -5.56 9.64
C GLY A 221 19.16 -5.69 9.95
N ALA A 222 18.30 -5.61 8.93
CA ALA A 222 16.84 -5.68 9.11
C ALA A 222 16.34 -7.05 9.59
N PHE A 223 17.16 -8.10 9.46
CA PHE A 223 16.83 -9.46 9.84
C PHE A 223 17.35 -9.79 11.24
N LYS A 224 16.56 -10.55 12.02
CA LYS A 224 17.00 -11.16 13.29
C LYS A 224 17.82 -12.44 13.11
N PHE A 225 18.11 -12.80 11.87
CA PHE A 225 18.95 -13.91 11.46
C PHE A 225 19.89 -13.43 10.36
N ILE A 226 20.93 -14.20 10.07
CA ILE A 226 21.87 -13.88 8.98
C ILE A 226 21.44 -14.70 7.76
N PRO A 227 20.84 -14.09 6.71
CA PRO A 227 20.40 -14.85 5.54
C PRO A 227 21.59 -15.45 4.80
N SER A 228 21.54 -16.75 4.54
CA SER A 228 22.51 -17.43 3.67
C SER A 228 22.22 -17.16 2.18
N ALA A 229 23.16 -17.49 1.30
CA ALA A 229 22.91 -17.43 -0.14
C ALA A 229 21.72 -18.32 -0.57
N LEU A 230 21.54 -19.47 0.09
CA LEU A 230 20.41 -20.37 -0.14
C LEU A 230 19.08 -19.75 0.29
N ASP A 231 19.06 -19.00 1.38
CA ASP A 231 17.86 -18.27 1.83
C ASP A 231 17.45 -17.20 0.82
N VAL A 232 18.42 -16.44 0.32
CA VAL A 232 18.16 -15.45 -0.73
C VAL A 232 17.62 -16.13 -2.00
N ALA A 233 18.25 -17.22 -2.44
CA ALA A 233 17.77 -18.00 -3.59
C ALA A 233 16.35 -18.55 -3.36
N LYS A 234 16.03 -18.97 -2.13
CA LYS A 234 14.70 -19.44 -1.73
C LYS A 234 13.65 -18.35 -1.89
N LEU A 235 13.92 -17.14 -1.39
CA LEU A 235 13.02 -15.98 -1.52
C LEU A 235 12.69 -15.70 -3.00
N TYR A 236 13.72 -15.60 -3.85
CA TYR A 236 13.51 -15.35 -5.28
C TYR A 236 12.75 -16.49 -5.98
N THR A 237 13.06 -17.75 -5.64
CA THR A 237 12.40 -18.93 -6.22
C THR A 237 10.93 -18.96 -5.86
N LYS A 238 10.60 -18.81 -4.57
CA LYS A 238 9.21 -18.79 -4.09
C LYS A 238 8.41 -17.64 -4.73
N THR A 239 8.98 -16.44 -4.74
CA THR A 239 8.37 -15.26 -5.37
C THR A 239 8.08 -15.49 -6.86
N SER A 240 9.02 -16.10 -7.57
CA SER A 240 8.88 -16.40 -9.00
C SER A 240 7.79 -17.45 -9.25
N MET A 241 7.76 -18.53 -8.47
CA MET A 241 6.74 -19.57 -8.59
C MET A 241 5.33 -19.02 -8.35
N GLU A 242 5.14 -18.21 -7.31
CA GLU A 242 3.84 -17.60 -7.02
C GLU A 242 3.44 -16.57 -8.08
N GLY A 243 4.40 -15.79 -8.58
CA GLY A 243 4.17 -14.88 -9.70
C GLY A 243 3.74 -15.58 -10.99
N ILE A 244 4.38 -16.72 -11.31
CA ILE A 244 3.99 -17.56 -12.46
C ILE A 244 2.60 -18.16 -12.26
N LYS A 245 2.31 -18.69 -11.07
CA LYS A 245 0.98 -19.23 -10.75
C LYS A 245 -0.11 -18.16 -10.93
N MET A 246 0.12 -16.95 -10.42
CA MET A 246 -0.79 -15.82 -10.61
C MET A 246 -0.92 -15.43 -12.09
N PHE A 247 0.18 -15.51 -12.87
CA PHE A 247 0.14 -15.25 -14.31
C PHE A 247 -0.75 -16.25 -15.06
N ILE A 248 -0.68 -17.53 -14.71
CA ILE A 248 -1.50 -18.59 -15.30
C ILE A 248 -2.98 -18.40 -14.92
N GLU A 249 -3.26 -18.06 -13.67
CA GLU A 249 -4.63 -17.90 -13.16
C GLU A 249 -5.30 -16.60 -13.66
N TYR A 250 -4.51 -15.53 -13.88
CA TYR A 250 -4.98 -14.19 -14.27
C TYR A 250 -4.15 -13.59 -15.43
N PRO A 251 -4.16 -14.22 -16.62
CA PRO A 251 -3.26 -13.86 -17.74
C PRO A 251 -3.43 -12.41 -18.23
N THR A 252 -4.63 -11.85 -18.17
CA THR A 252 -4.92 -10.48 -18.62
C THR A 252 -4.27 -9.40 -17.74
N PHE A 253 -3.97 -9.72 -16.48
CA PHE A 253 -3.57 -8.76 -15.45
C PHE A 253 -2.07 -8.78 -15.18
N SER A 254 -1.46 -9.90 -15.48
CA SER A 254 -0.12 -10.26 -15.07
C SER A 254 0.97 -9.70 -16.00
N PHE A 255 0.67 -9.26 -17.23
CA PHE A 255 1.69 -8.76 -18.17
C PHE A 255 2.50 -7.55 -17.65
N LYS A 256 1.88 -6.66 -16.87
CA LYS A 256 2.57 -5.52 -16.23
C LYS A 256 3.41 -5.95 -15.03
N PHE A 257 2.93 -6.95 -14.29
CA PHE A 257 3.58 -7.51 -13.11
C PHE A 257 4.72 -8.48 -13.50
N PHE A 258 4.60 -9.11 -14.67
CA PHE A 258 5.53 -10.07 -15.24
C PHE A 258 6.89 -9.42 -15.53
N ARG A 259 6.94 -8.13 -15.86
CA ARG A 259 8.23 -7.41 -16.01
C ARG A 259 9.03 -7.39 -14.70
N SER A 260 8.37 -7.22 -13.55
CA SER A 260 9.03 -7.28 -12.25
C SER A 260 9.46 -8.71 -11.90
N ILE A 261 8.63 -9.71 -12.22
CA ILE A 261 8.99 -11.13 -12.05
C ILE A 261 10.18 -11.52 -12.95
N ILE A 262 10.23 -11.07 -14.21
CA ILE A 262 11.36 -11.32 -15.11
C ILE A 262 12.65 -10.73 -14.54
N LYS A 263 12.60 -9.52 -13.94
CA LYS A 263 13.77 -8.94 -13.28
C LYS A 263 14.26 -9.84 -12.15
N ASN A 264 13.36 -10.36 -11.33
CA ASN A 264 13.71 -11.32 -10.27
C ASN A 264 14.33 -12.61 -10.81
N ILE A 265 13.79 -13.15 -11.92
CA ILE A 265 14.36 -14.33 -12.60
C ILE A 265 15.77 -14.03 -13.15
N LYS A 266 16.02 -12.83 -13.66
CA LYS A 266 17.36 -12.43 -14.12
C LYS A 266 18.37 -12.38 -12.98
N TYR A 267 17.97 -11.96 -11.78
CA TYR A 267 18.83 -11.99 -10.58
C TYR A 267 19.17 -13.41 -10.14
N LEU A 268 18.23 -14.35 -10.18
CA LEU A 268 18.50 -15.77 -9.89
C LEU A 268 19.61 -16.34 -10.78
N ARG A 269 19.62 -15.97 -12.07
CA ARG A 269 20.66 -16.40 -13.03
C ARG A 269 22.04 -15.82 -12.78
N GLN A 270 22.16 -14.79 -11.93
CA GLN A 270 23.43 -14.19 -11.55
C GLN A 270 23.98 -14.74 -10.22
N LEU A 271 23.13 -15.44 -9.46
CA LEU A 271 23.49 -16.09 -8.20
C LEU A 271 23.83 -17.58 -8.38
N ALA A 272 23.47 -18.16 -9.52
CA ALA A 272 23.81 -19.53 -9.94
C ALA A 272 25.04 -19.52 -10.85
#